data_AF-A0A2S0UQZ8-F1
#
_entry.id   AF-A0A2S0UQZ8-F1
#
_cell.length_a   1.000
_cell.length_b   1.000
_cell.length_c   1.000
_cell.angle_alpha   90.00
_cell.angle_beta   90.00
_cell.angle_gamma   90.00
#
_symmetry.space_group_name_H-M   'P 1'
#
loop_
_entity.id
_entity.type
_entity.pdbx_description
1 polymer ?
#
loop_
_entity_poly.entity_id
_entity_poly.type
_entity_poly.pdbx_seq_one_letter_code
_entity_poly.pdbx_strand_id
1 'polypeptide(L)' 'MSGCARASTVAFRDAGKTAYLFGDVVADDLPELVVFAGLYGASADGNLADARAIGGLRMKAVARIPG' A
#
# COMPACT_ATOMS: atom_id res chain seq x y z
N MET A 1 -0.25 10.49 12.49
CA MET A 1 -0.64 9.85 11.22
C MET A 1 -1.14 10.93 10.27
N SER A 2 -0.45 11.21 9.16
CA SER A 2 -0.84 12.23 8.17
C SER A 2 -2.02 11.80 7.27
N GLY A 3 -2.92 10.96 7.76
CA GLY A 3 -4.12 10.47 7.04
C GLY A 3 -5.40 11.24 7.38
N CYS A 4 -5.39 12.13 8.39
CA CYS A 4 -6.60 12.74 8.94
C CYS A 4 -7.41 13.61 7.96
N ALA A 5 -6.85 13.97 6.81
CA ALA A 5 -7.52 14.76 5.76
C ALA A 5 -7.97 13.93 4.55
N ARG A 6 -7.65 12.63 4.50
CA ARG A 6 -7.97 11.73 3.38
C ARG A 6 -9.16 10.85 3.79
N ALA A 7 -10.15 10.70 2.91
CA ALA A 7 -11.22 9.74 3.15
C ALA A 7 -10.66 8.32 3.03
N SER A 8 -10.84 7.48 4.06
CA SER A 8 -10.40 6.07 4.13
C SER A 8 -8.93 5.79 3.76
N THR A 9 -8.14 5.38 4.74
CA THR A 9 -6.73 5.02 4.54
C THR A 9 -6.49 3.55 4.91
N VAL A 10 -5.54 2.92 4.20
CA VAL A 10 -5.10 1.55 4.48
C VAL A 10 -3.59 1.52 4.59
N ALA A 11 -3.06 0.94 5.66
CA ALA A 11 -1.63 0.82 5.89
C ALA A 11 -1.20 -0.66 5.92
N PHE A 12 -0.09 -0.97 5.25
CA PHE A 12 0.60 -2.26 5.34
C PHE A 12 1.94 -2.04 6.02
N ARG A 13 2.22 -2.83 7.05
CA ARG A 13 3.47 -2.78 7.81
C ARG A 13 3.83 -4.15 8.37
N ASP A 14 5.12 -4.41 8.41
CA ASP A 14 5.72 -5.56 9.09
C ASP A 14 7.14 -5.17 9.54
N ALA A 15 7.68 -5.85 10.54
CA ALA A 15 9.02 -5.55 11.06
C ALA A 15 10.09 -5.83 9.99
N GLY A 16 11.01 -4.88 9.79
CA GLY A 16 12.07 -5.00 8.77
C GLY A 16 11.58 -4.85 7.33
N LYS A 17 10.29 -4.56 7.11
CA LYS A 17 9.73 -4.28 5.79
C LYS A 17 9.41 -2.81 5.61
N THR A 18 9.53 -2.34 4.38
CA THR A 18 9.02 -1.02 3.96
C THR A 18 7.54 -0.93 4.31
N ALA A 19 7.11 0.12 5.00
CA ALA A 19 5.70 0.37 5.27
C ALA A 19 5.06 1.20 4.14
N TYR A 20 3.79 0.92 3.85
CA TYR A 20 2.99 1.61 2.84
C TYR A 20 1.74 2.20 3.47
N LEU A 21 1.37 3.40 3.04
CA LEU A 21 0.10 4.05 3.37
C LEU A 21 -0.60 4.44 2.06
N PHE A 22 -1.79 3.89 1.84
CA PHE A 22 -2.70 4.27 0.78
C PHE A 22 -3.79 5.18 1.35
N GLY A 23 -4.20 6.20 0.59
CA GLY A 23 -5.29 7.10 0.96
C GLY A 23 -6.30 7.25 -0.15
N ASP A 24 -7.44 7.87 0.15
CA ASP A 24 -8.57 8.02 -0.78
C ASP A 24 -9.03 6.66 -1.34
N VAL A 25 -9.03 5.66 -0.46
CA VAL A 25 -9.40 4.28 -0.80
C VAL A 25 -10.92 4.16 -0.88
N VAL A 26 -11.40 3.59 -1.97
CA VAL A 26 -12.81 3.29 -2.24
C VAL A 26 -13.00 1.78 -2.47
N ALA A 27 -14.26 1.34 -2.56
CA ALA A 27 -14.59 -0.07 -2.71
C ALA A 27 -13.94 -0.72 -3.95
N ASP A 28 -13.82 0.02 -5.05
CA ASP A 28 -13.21 -0.46 -6.29
C ASP A 28 -11.70 -0.74 -6.17
N ASP A 29 -11.03 -0.19 -5.15
CA ASP A 29 -9.61 -0.46 -4.90
C ASP A 29 -9.38 -1.78 -4.12
N LEU A 30 -10.44 -2.38 -3.54
CA LEU A 30 -10.31 -3.57 -2.70
C LEU A 30 -9.62 -4.75 -3.41
N PRO A 31 -9.91 -5.07 -4.68
CA PRO A 31 -9.19 -6.13 -5.39
C PRO A 31 -7.69 -5.84 -5.51
N GLU A 32 -7.31 -4.59 -5.78
CA GLU A 32 -5.90 -4.17 -5.90
C GLU A 32 -5.18 -4.20 -4.53
N LEU A 33 -5.90 -3.92 -3.43
CA LEU A 33 -5.37 -4.06 -2.07
C LEU A 33 -5.09 -5.53 -1.71
N VAL A 34 -5.93 -6.47 -2.17
CA VAL A 34 -5.68 -7.91 -1.99
C VAL A 34 -4.45 -8.36 -2.80
N VAL A 35 -4.32 -7.89 -4.05
CA VAL A 35 -3.12 -8.15 -4.86
C VAL A 35 -1.87 -7.58 -4.17
N PHE A 36 -1.95 -6.34 -3.66
CA PHE A 36 -0.86 -5.74 -2.90
C PHE A 36 -0.47 -6.57 -1.68
N ALA A 37 -1.45 -7.03 -0.89
CA ALA A 37 -1.21 -7.84 0.30
C ALA A 37 -0.43 -9.13 -0.03
N GLY A 38 -0.79 -9.80 -1.13
CA GLY A 38 -0.08 -10.99 -1.60
C GLY A 38 1.37 -10.70 -1.99
N LEU A 39 1.60 -9.65 -2.78
CA LEU A 39 2.96 -9.24 -3.19
C LEU A 39 3.81 -8.80 -1.99
N TYR A 40 3.22 -8.06 -1.06
CA TYR A 40 3.87 -7.58 0.16
C TYR A 40 4.25 -8.74 1.09
N GLY A 41 3.38 -9.74 1.20
CA GLY A 41 3.64 -10.97 1.95
C GLY A 41 4.81 -11.76 1.36
N ALA A 42 4.88 -11.87 0.03
CA ALA A 42 5.93 -12.58 -0.69
C ALA A 42 7.28 -11.85 -0.72
N SER A 43 7.29 -10.53 -0.52
CA SER A 43 8.51 -9.74 -0.46
C SER A 43 9.21 -9.87 0.91
N ALA A 44 10.53 -10.04 0.90
CA ALA A 44 11.34 -10.15 2.10
C ALA A 44 11.51 -8.81 2.83
N ASP A 45 11.70 -7.71 2.08
CA ASP A 45 11.94 -6.36 2.58
C ASP A 45 10.72 -5.44 2.41
N GLY A 46 9.61 -5.98 1.90
CA GLY A 46 8.39 -5.25 1.58
C GLY A 46 8.55 -4.22 0.45
N ASN A 47 9.70 -4.13 -0.21
CA ASN A 47 9.93 -3.16 -1.28
C ASN A 47 9.34 -3.70 -2.59
N LEU A 48 8.27 -3.07 -3.07
CA LEU A 48 7.78 -3.28 -4.42
C LEU A 48 8.42 -2.27 -5.38
N ALA A 49 9.38 -2.74 -6.18
CA ALA A 49 10.02 -1.93 -7.22
C ALA A 49 9.10 -1.67 -8.42
N ASP A 50 8.20 -2.60 -8.73
CA ASP A 50 7.18 -2.46 -9.77
C ASP A 50 5.78 -2.58 -9.17
N ALA A 51 5.02 -1.49 -9.25
CA ALA A 51 3.65 -1.39 -8.74
C ALA A 51 2.59 -1.45 -9.85
N ARG A 52 2.93 -1.84 -11.09
CA ARG A 52 1.95 -1.95 -12.18
C ARG A 52 0.88 -3.02 -11.91
N ALA A 53 1.22 -4.04 -11.13
CA ALA A 53 0.30 -5.12 -10.75
C ALA A 53 -0.88 -4.65 -9.89
N ILE A 54 -0.78 -3.49 -9.23
CA ILE A 54 -1.84 -2.91 -8.39
C ILE A 54 -2.54 -1.74 -9.10
N GLY A 55 -2.50 -1.69 -10.43
CA GLY A 55 -3.35 -0.82 -11.25
C GLY A 55 -3.42 0.64 -10.80
N GLY A 56 -4.61 1.10 -10.43
CA GLY A 56 -4.90 2.49 -10.02
C GLY A 56 -4.41 2.82 -8.61
N LEU A 57 -4.41 1.85 -7.70
CA LEU A 57 -4.00 1.97 -6.31
C LEU A 57 -2.56 2.48 -6.16
N ARG A 58 -1.66 2.20 -7.11
CA ARG A 58 -0.28 2.73 -7.09
C ARG A 58 -0.22 4.26 -7.06
N MET A 59 -1.23 4.94 -7.63
CA MET A 59 -1.32 6.40 -7.66
C MET A 59 -1.86 6.97 -6.34
N LYS A 60 -2.38 6.11 -5.46
CA LYS A 60 -2.94 6.44 -4.14
C LYS A 60 -1.96 6.20 -3.00
N ALA A 61 -0.71 5.84 -3.29
CA ALA A 61 0.34 5.70 -2.29
C ALA A 61 0.72 7.08 -1.74
N VAL A 62 0.33 7.34 -0.48
CA VAL A 62 0.60 8.60 0.23
C VAL A 62 1.98 8.59 0.88
N ALA A 63 2.41 7.43 1.36
CA ALA A 63 3.74 7.28 1.94
C ALA A 63 4.31 5.89 1.67
N ARG A 64 5.63 5.87 1.50
CA ARG A 64 6.47 4.67 1.47
C ARG A 64 7.63 4.92 2.41
N ILE A 65 7.67 4.17 3.51
CA ILE A 65 8.57 4.42 4.64
C ILE A 65 9.50 3.23 4.76
N PRO A 66 10.80 3.37 4.44
CA PRO A 66 11.78 2.31 4.66
C PRO A 66 11.80 1.87 6.13
N GLY A 67 11.91 0.55 6.33
CA GLY A 67 11.99 -0.09 7.65
C GLY A 67 13.39 -0.05 8.25
#